data_AF-A0A091PLC4-F1
#
_entry.id   AF-A0A091PLC4-F1
#
_cell.length_a   1.000
_cell.length_b   1.000
_cell.length_c   1.000
_cell.angle_alpha   90.00
_cell.angle_beta   90.00
_cell.angle_gamma   90.00
#
_symmetry.space_group_name_H-M   'P 1'
#
loop_
_entity.id
_entity.type
_entity.pdbx_description
1 polymer ?
#
loop_
_entity_poly.entity_id
_entity_poly.type
_entity_poly.pdbx_seq_one_letter_code
_entity_poly.pdbx_strand_id
1 'polypeptide(L)' 'QPVEIDMIVGKDREGFFTNGLTLGAKKCSVIRDSLYVDGDCTMDIRTKSQGGEPTYNVAVGRAGR' A
#
# COMPACT_ATOMS: atom_id res chain seq x y z
N GLN A 1 -5.47 11.32 -1.31
CA GLN A 1 -5.03 12.34 -2.29
C GLN A 1 -4.60 11.65 -3.58
N PRO A 2 -4.68 12.28 -4.77
CA PRO A 2 -4.26 11.64 -6.02
C PRO A 2 -2.83 11.09 -5.98
N VAL A 3 -1.91 11.81 -5.33
CA VAL A 3 -0.51 11.37 -5.13
C VAL A 3 -0.37 10.03 -4.40
N GLU A 4 -1.29 9.69 -3.49
CA GLU A 4 -1.27 8.41 -2.78
C GLU A 4 -1.64 7.25 -3.73
N ILE A 5 -2.53 7.52 -4.69
CA ILE A 5 -2.86 6.56 -5.75
C ILE A 5 -1.64 6.37 -6.64
N ASP A 6 -0.99 7.46 -7.06
CA ASP A 6 0.22 7.42 -7.89
C ASP A 6 1.37 6.64 -7.23
N MET A 7 1.48 6.71 -5.90
CA MET A 7 2.38 5.84 -5.16
C MET A 7 1.96 4.38 -5.31
N ILE A 8 0.71 4.02 -4.98
CA ILE A 8 0.26 2.62 -5.06
C ILE A 8 0.38 2.02 -6.46
N VAL A 9 0.07 2.78 -7.52
CA VAL A 9 0.18 2.32 -8.91
C VAL A 9 1.51 2.67 -9.55
N GLY A 10 2.44 3.26 -8.81
CA GLY A 10 3.73 3.72 -9.33
C GLY A 10 4.64 2.59 -9.81
N LYS A 11 5.65 2.98 -10.60
CA LYS A 11 6.67 2.06 -11.14
C LYS A 11 7.73 1.67 -10.11
N ASP A 12 8.04 2.55 -9.16
CA ASP A 12 8.94 2.24 -8.06
C ASP A 12 8.19 1.30 -7.12
N ARG A 13 8.60 0.03 -7.02
CA ARG A 13 7.98 -0.97 -6.13
C ARG A 13 8.78 -1.21 -4.86
N GLU A 14 10.03 -0.75 -4.82
CA GLU A 14 10.92 -0.97 -3.68
C GLU A 14 10.86 0.17 -2.67
N GLY A 15 10.64 1.41 -3.14
CA GLY A 15 10.60 2.59 -2.28
C GLY A 15 9.54 2.54 -1.16
N PHE A 16 8.45 1.78 -1.35
CA PHE A 16 7.41 1.61 -0.32
C PHE A 16 7.84 0.73 0.84
N PHE A 17 8.78 -0.20 0.64
CA PHE A 17 9.24 -1.07 1.72
C PHE A 17 10.12 -0.32 2.72
N THR A 18 10.90 0.65 2.24
CA THR A 18 11.78 1.48 3.09
C THR A 18 11.04 2.67 3.70
N ASN A 19 10.26 3.40 2.90
CA ASN A 19 9.63 4.65 3.34
C ASN A 19 8.19 4.46 3.86
N GLY A 20 7.56 3.31 3.56
CA GLY A 20 6.12 3.13 3.74
C GLY A 20 5.31 3.92 2.71
N LEU A 21 4.00 3.98 2.94
CA LEU A 21 3.06 4.79 2.15
C LEU A 21 2.01 5.43 3.06
N THR A 22 1.24 6.37 2.53
CA THR A 22 0.07 6.91 3.23
C THR A 22 -1.21 6.61 2.48
N LEU A 23 -2.26 6.29 3.24
CA LEU A 23 -3.63 6.20 2.73
C LEU A 23 -4.48 7.19 3.52
N GLY A 24 -4.96 8.26 2.87
CA GLY A 24 -5.72 9.30 3.54
C GLY A 24 -4.94 9.95 4.69
N ALA A 25 -3.64 10.23 4.48
CA ALA A 25 -2.70 10.72 5.48
C ALA A 25 -2.40 9.77 6.66
N LYS A 26 -2.98 8.56 6.70
CA LYS A 26 -2.58 7.52 7.67
C LYS A 26 -1.35 6.80 7.16
N LYS A 27 -0.29 6.76 7.96
CA LYS A 27 0.94 6.00 7.65
C LYS A 27 0.64 4.50 7.61
N CYS A 28 1.20 3.82 6.63
CA CYS A 28 1.04 2.39 6.41
C CYS A 28 2.37 1.73 6.05
N SER A 29 2.46 0.42 6.28
CA SER A 29 3.55 -0.46 5.83
C SER A 29 3.00 -1.45 4.83
N VAL A 30 3.73 -1.67 3.73
CA VAL A 30 3.46 -2.75 2.79
C VAL A 30 3.90 -4.06 3.41
N ILE A 31 3.03 -5.07 3.36
CA ILE A 31 3.33 -6.45 3.79
C ILE A 31 3.70 -7.29 2.57
N ARG A 32 2.92 -7.17 1.50
CA ARG A 32 3.09 -7.91 0.25
C ARG A 32 2.70 -7.03 -0.92
N ASP A 33 3.49 -7.08 -1.98
CA ASP A 33 3.18 -6.40 -3.22
C ASP A 33 3.14 -7.39 -4.40
N SER A 34 1.93 -7.69 -4.86
CA SER A 34 1.64 -8.47 -6.05
C SER A 34 0.79 -7.67 -7.05
N LEU A 35 0.76 -6.34 -6.97
CA LEU A 35 -0.21 -5.51 -7.69
C LEU A 35 -0.05 -5.62 -9.23
N TYR A 36 1.18 -5.89 -9.66
CA TYR A 36 1.58 -6.08 -11.07
C TYR A 36 1.90 -7.53 -11.41
N VAL A 37 1.65 -8.47 -10.49
CA VAL A 37 1.82 -9.90 -10.73
C VAL A 37 0.56 -10.43 -11.39
N ASP A 38 0.74 -11.01 -12.58
CA ASP A 38 -0.33 -11.61 -13.35
C ASP A 38 -1.07 -12.68 -12.55
N GLY A 39 -2.39 -12.50 -12.42
CA GLY A 39 -3.28 -13.43 -11.71
C GLY A 39 -3.46 -13.15 -10.22
N ASP A 40 -2.62 -12.29 -9.60
CA ASP A 40 -2.82 -11.86 -8.21
C ASP A 40 -3.44 -10.45 -8.19
N CYS A 41 -2.75 -9.45 -8.78
CA CYS A 41 -3.21 -8.06 -8.82
C CYS A 41 -3.56 -7.46 -7.44
N THR A 42 -2.99 -8.00 -6.36
CA THR A 42 -3.25 -7.54 -4.99
C THR A 42 -2.02 -6.92 -4.31
N MET A 43 -2.26 -6.06 -3.35
CA MET A 43 -1.26 -5.56 -2.40
C MET A 43 -1.85 -5.59 -1.00
N ASP A 44 -1.09 -6.11 -0.04
CA ASP A 44 -1.47 -6.13 1.37
C ASP A 44 -0.68 -5.08 2.15
N ILE A 45 -1.42 -4.32 2.93
CA ILE A 45 -0.94 -3.15 3.66
C ILE A 45 -1.42 -3.25 5.10
N ARG A 46 -0.64 -2.72 6.04
CA ARG A 46 -1.06 -2.52 7.44
C ARG A 46 -0.88 -1.08 7.86
N THR A 47 -1.86 -0.53 8.55
CA THR A 47 -1.73 0.82 9.12
C THR A 47 -0.67 0.82 10.23
N LYS A 48 0.11 1.89 10.30
CA LYS A 48 1.09 2.10 11.37
C LYS A 48 0.40 2.82 12.52
N SER A 49 0.63 2.31 13.73
CA SER A 49 0.24 2.96 14.98
C SER A 49 1.24 4.09 15.29
N GLN A 50 0.78 5.26 15.71
CA GLN A 50 1.64 6.37 16.13
C GLN A 50 1.71 6.51 17.66
N GLY A 51 0.72 5.99 18.39
CA GLY A 51 0.59 6.14 19.84
C GLY A 51 -0.02 4.93 20.55
N GLY A 52 0.05 3.74 19.95
CA GLY A 52 -0.52 2.52 20.51
C GLY A 52 -1.97 2.25 20.11
N GLU A 53 -2.53 3.03 19.17
CA GLU A 53 -3.83 2.73 18.60
C GLU A 53 -3.83 1.40 17.82
N PRO A 54 -4.99 0.73 17.70
CA PRO A 54 -5.12 -0.49 16.90
C PRO A 54 -4.67 -0.26 15.46
N THR A 55 -4.05 -1.30 14.90
CA THR A 55 -3.68 -1.34 13.48
C THR A 55 -4.67 -2.20 12.72
N TYR A 56 -4.82 -1.90 11.44
CA TYR A 56 -5.76 -2.57 10.55
C TYR A 56 -5.02 -3.04 9.31
N ASN A 57 -5.39 -4.23 8.84
CA ASN A 57 -4.93 -4.74 7.55
C ASN A 57 -5.84 -4.18 6.44
N VAL A 58 -5.25 -3.87 5.31
CA VAL A 58 -5.89 -3.31 4.12
C VAL A 58 -5.41 -4.09 2.91
N ALA A 59 -6.33 -4.65 2.15
CA ALA A 59 -6.03 -5.29 0.86
C ALA A 59 -6.45 -4.36 -0.27
N VAL A 60 -5.56 -4.13 -1.22
CA VAL A 60 -5.79 -3.31 -2.41
C VAL A 60 -5.78 -4.22 -3.63
N GLY A 61 -6.87 -4.20 -4.40
CA GLY A 61 -6.97 -4.93 -5.67
C GLY A 61 -6.92 -3.96 -6.84
N ARG A 62 -6.09 -4.26 -7.85
CA ARG A 62 -6.05 -3.53 -9.11
C ARG A 62 -6.98 -4.21 -10.13
N ALA A 63 -7.90 -3.44 -10.70
CA ALA A 63 -8.79 -3.87 -11.78
C ALA A 63 -8.51 -3.08 -13.08
N GLY A 64 -9.02 -3.57 -14.22
CA GLY A 64 -8.96 -2.87 -15.51
C GLY A 64 -7.61 -2.96 -16.22
N ARG A 65 -7.16 -4.19 -16.48
CA ARG A 65 -5.93 -4.45 -17.22
C ARG A 65 -6.00 -3.96 -18.66
#